data_AF-A0A1F8J090-F1
#
_entry.id   AF-A0A1F8J090-F1
#
_cell.length_a   1.000
_cell.length_b   1.000
_cell.length_c   1.000
_cell.angle_alpha   90.00
_cell.angle_beta   90.00
_cell.angle_gamma   90.00
#
_symmetry.space_group_name_H-M   'P 1'
#
loop_
_entity.id
_entity.type
_entity.pdbx_description
1 polymer ?
#
loop_
_entity_poly.entity_id
_entity_poly.type
_entity_poly.pdbx_seq_one_letter_code
_entity_poly.pdbx_strand_id
1 'polypeptide(L)'
;MAAVNPFEQIHFSNYLQGQQQKNIAVVSRYGNQNMYRIGAVEACNKGYEWLKNAGRVKGIFQGLLHQLQQARKTLAETMGSEHCEMFGKPRQDSLGMCHTGLFYPYDQQGEKCRAFLARHLEKVSIPVSGPVQPSTVISPKIDPQARFSYQVQILSAKDYQKKVESATTVWEQFVKEKRVVEKDIPDVEVHEFARQYPEEMSYRSVLLLTNQLDFSSYIKQKETQHAQKHPALYLFNGFKHVFCITKIFVRVLGKPTPLGEIVTWSYRDGSRPPHTILAQEGRSYVVHQHSCHMQDTMTEIEDIFQRILQWKQEDPFETLQEQIAQLRYYFAFLMPSFRGDGAIGDWIEAICYYNHGYGVNFHDTSLQCMEPFAHFHFPNYLKCYRKTRTFLHQGQEVEQKVS
;
A
#
# COMPACT_ATOMS: atom_id res chain seq x y z
N MET A 1 -10.16 35.45 12.94
CA MET A 1 -9.67 34.75 11.73
C MET A 1 -10.56 33.53 11.55
N ALA A 2 -11.37 33.52 10.49
CA ALA A 2 -12.37 32.49 10.27
C ALA A 2 -11.70 31.14 9.97
N ALA A 3 -12.14 30.09 10.66
CA ALA A 3 -11.76 28.72 10.38
C ALA A 3 -12.29 28.31 9.00
N VAL A 4 -11.38 28.03 8.06
CA VAL A 4 -11.73 27.47 6.75
C VAL A 4 -12.12 26.02 6.97
N ASN A 5 -13.39 25.71 6.74
CA ASN A 5 -13.93 24.36 6.76
C ASN A 5 -13.30 23.56 5.59
N PRO A 6 -12.55 22.47 5.82
CA PRO A 6 -11.85 21.73 4.76
C PRO A 6 -12.78 20.85 3.90
N PHE A 7 -14.10 20.87 4.15
CA PHE A 7 -15.10 20.07 3.44
C PHE A 7 -16.19 20.97 2.84
N GLU A 8 -15.84 21.84 1.90
CA GLU A 8 -16.85 22.40 1.01
C GLU A 8 -17.27 21.33 -0.01
N GLN A 9 -18.47 20.79 0.20
CA GLN A 9 -19.18 19.93 -0.74
C GLN A 9 -19.53 20.75 -1.98
N ILE A 10 -18.90 20.44 -3.11
CA ILE A 10 -19.40 20.84 -4.43
C ILE A 10 -19.95 19.58 -5.07
N HIS A 11 -21.28 19.47 -5.11
CA HIS A 11 -21.99 18.47 -5.90
C HIS A 11 -21.62 18.66 -7.38
N PHE A 12 -20.85 17.71 -7.91
CA PHE A 12 -20.33 17.72 -9.29
C PHE A 12 -21.42 17.47 -10.35
N SER A 13 -22.69 17.36 -9.95
CA SER A 13 -23.83 17.25 -10.87
C SER A 13 -23.90 18.42 -11.84
N ASN A 14 -23.45 19.62 -11.44
CA ASN A 14 -23.64 20.83 -12.25
C ASN A 14 -22.49 21.09 -13.25
N TYR A 15 -21.30 20.51 -13.07
CA TYR A 15 -20.22 20.62 -14.07
C TYR A 15 -20.41 19.66 -15.25
N LEU A 16 -21.14 18.55 -15.03
CA LEU A 16 -21.49 17.57 -16.05
C LEU A 16 -22.79 17.90 -16.80
N GLN A 17 -23.59 18.88 -16.34
CA GLN A 17 -24.84 19.28 -17.00
C GLN A 17 -24.63 19.96 -18.37
N GLY A 18 -23.42 20.42 -18.69
CA GLY A 18 -23.09 21.00 -20.00
C GLY A 18 -22.19 20.14 -20.90
N GLN A 19 -21.52 19.11 -20.35
CA GLN A 19 -20.63 18.20 -21.09
C GLN A 19 -21.00 16.74 -20.79
N GLN A 20 -22.22 16.37 -21.16
CA GLN A 20 -22.65 14.97 -21.11
C GLN A 20 -21.85 14.12 -22.11
N GLN A 21 -21.42 12.93 -21.64
CA GLN A 21 -20.98 11.74 -22.39
C GLN A 21 -19.50 11.50 -22.74
N LYS A 22 -18.51 12.35 -22.43
CA LYS A 22 -17.12 12.09 -22.92
C LYS A 22 -15.96 12.04 -21.92
N ASN A 23 -16.19 12.29 -20.62
CA ASN A 23 -15.08 12.39 -19.67
C ASN A 23 -15.18 11.36 -18.54
N ILE A 24 -14.06 10.70 -18.23
CA ILE A 24 -13.92 9.87 -17.03
C ILE A 24 -13.94 10.81 -15.82
N ALA A 25 -15.02 10.75 -15.03
CA ALA A 25 -15.10 11.47 -13.77
C ALA A 25 -14.15 10.82 -12.75
N VAL A 26 -13.12 11.54 -12.33
CA VAL A 26 -12.26 11.13 -11.22
C VAL A 26 -12.42 12.13 -10.09
N VAL A 27 -13.02 11.69 -8.99
CA VAL A 27 -13.02 12.47 -7.75
C VAL A 27 -11.62 12.33 -7.14
N SER A 28 -10.75 13.31 -7.39
CA SER A 28 -9.48 13.39 -6.67
C SER A 28 -9.63 14.11 -5.33
N ARG A 29 -9.02 13.52 -4.30
CA ARG A 29 -8.86 14.10 -2.96
C ARG A 29 -7.44 14.55 -2.63
N TYR A 30 -6.50 14.47 -3.56
CA TYR A 30 -5.15 14.99 -3.33
C TYR A 30 -5.15 16.51 -3.45
N GLY A 31 -5.52 17.17 -2.35
CA GLY A 31 -5.55 18.61 -2.23
C GLY A 31 -6.79 19.26 -2.85
N ASN A 32 -7.20 20.40 -2.30
CA ASN A 32 -8.34 21.20 -2.75
C ASN A 32 -8.03 22.00 -4.04
N GLN A 33 -7.15 21.48 -4.90
CA GLN A 33 -6.66 22.18 -6.07
C GLN A 33 -7.42 21.67 -7.30
N ASN A 34 -8.33 22.49 -7.84
CA ASN A 34 -9.04 22.21 -9.09
C ASN A 34 -8.11 21.73 -10.21
N MET A 35 -6.86 22.21 -10.23
CA MET A 35 -5.83 21.75 -11.17
C MET A 35 -5.54 20.25 -11.08
N TYR A 36 -5.48 19.68 -9.88
CA TYR A 36 -5.28 18.24 -9.75
C TYR A 36 -6.45 17.48 -10.37
N ARG A 37 -7.69 17.89 -10.06
CA ARG A 37 -8.90 17.23 -10.56
C ARG A 37 -8.95 17.26 -12.09
N ILE A 38 -8.68 18.42 -12.69
CA ILE A 38 -8.58 18.58 -14.14
C ILE A 38 -7.50 17.65 -14.72
N GLY A 39 -6.30 17.67 -14.14
CA GLY A 39 -5.19 16.81 -14.57
C GLY A 39 -5.49 15.32 -14.43
N ALA A 40 -6.22 14.90 -13.40
CA ALA A 40 -6.64 13.52 -13.19
C ALA A 40 -7.65 13.05 -14.26
N VAL A 41 -8.63 13.89 -14.57
CA VAL A 41 -9.61 13.63 -15.66
C VAL A 41 -8.88 13.55 -16.99
N GLU A 42 -7.97 14.48 -17.27
CA GLU A 42 -7.17 14.49 -18.49
C GLU A 42 -6.28 13.24 -18.62
N ALA A 43 -5.60 12.85 -17.53
CA ALA A 43 -4.79 11.64 -17.48
C ALA A 43 -5.63 10.39 -17.76
N CYS A 44 -6.83 10.28 -17.17
CA CYS A 44 -7.72 9.16 -17.41
C CYS A 44 -8.24 9.11 -18.85
N ASN A 45 -8.69 10.23 -19.38
CA ASN A 45 -9.17 10.32 -20.76
C ASN A 45 -8.06 9.95 -21.76
N LYS A 46 -6.85 10.49 -21.59
CA LYS A 46 -5.69 10.13 -22.44
C LYS A 46 -5.32 8.66 -22.30
N GLY A 47 -5.29 8.13 -21.07
CA GLY A 47 -5.02 6.72 -20.81
C GLY A 47 -6.06 5.80 -21.46
N TYR A 48 -7.34 6.16 -21.40
CA TYR A 48 -8.42 5.42 -22.04
C TYR A 48 -8.36 5.48 -23.57
N GLU A 49 -8.12 6.65 -24.16
CA GLU A 49 -7.94 6.77 -25.61
C GLU A 49 -6.70 5.98 -26.08
N TRP A 50 -5.60 6.02 -25.31
CA TRP A 50 -4.45 5.16 -25.58
C TRP A 50 -4.84 3.68 -25.54
N LEU A 51 -5.57 3.25 -24.50
CA LEU A 51 -6.01 1.87 -24.33
C LEU A 51 -6.86 1.38 -25.51
N LYS A 52 -7.80 2.19 -25.99
CA LYS A 52 -8.63 1.87 -27.15
C LYS A 52 -7.82 1.67 -28.42
N ASN A 53 -6.78 2.48 -28.60
CA ASN A 53 -5.92 2.46 -29.79
C ASN A 53 -4.80 1.41 -29.70
N ALA A 54 -4.47 0.93 -28.51
CA ALA A 54 -3.40 -0.05 -28.29
C ALA A 54 -3.74 -1.46 -28.83
N GLY A 55 -5.03 -1.78 -29.04
CA GLY A 55 -5.46 -3.13 -29.44
C GLY A 55 -5.23 -4.19 -28.35
N ARG A 56 -5.45 -5.48 -28.65
CA ARG A 56 -5.23 -6.59 -27.70
C ARG A 56 -3.82 -7.15 -27.80
N VAL A 57 -2.83 -6.40 -27.31
CA VAL A 57 -1.41 -6.77 -27.39
C VAL A 57 -0.86 -7.13 -26.00
N LYS A 58 0.12 -8.03 -25.96
CA LYS A 58 0.90 -8.32 -24.74
C LYS A 58 1.59 -7.04 -24.26
N GLY A 59 1.60 -6.78 -22.95
CA GLY A 59 2.20 -5.57 -22.37
C GLY A 59 1.29 -4.34 -22.36
N ILE A 60 0.00 -4.48 -22.68
CA ILE A 60 -0.96 -3.36 -22.69
C ILE A 60 -1.05 -2.65 -21.34
N PHE A 61 -0.95 -3.38 -20.23
CA PHE A 61 -1.01 -2.80 -18.90
C PHE A 61 0.20 -1.92 -18.62
N GLN A 62 1.41 -2.35 -18.97
CA GLN A 62 2.64 -1.58 -18.79
C GLN A 62 2.65 -0.35 -19.68
N GLY A 63 2.13 -0.46 -20.90
CA GLY A 63 1.94 0.69 -21.77
C GLY A 63 1.01 1.73 -21.13
N LEU A 64 -0.15 1.30 -20.60
CA LEU A 64 -1.07 2.18 -19.88
C LEU A 64 -0.41 2.78 -18.62
N LEU A 65 0.24 1.95 -17.81
CA LEU A 65 0.94 2.36 -16.60
C LEU A 65 1.99 3.43 -16.92
N HIS A 66 2.78 3.24 -17.98
CA HIS A 66 3.78 4.21 -18.42
C HIS A 66 3.14 5.56 -18.80
N GLN A 67 2.04 5.55 -19.57
CA GLN A 67 1.32 6.79 -19.90
C GLN A 67 0.84 7.52 -18.64
N LEU A 68 0.27 6.79 -17.68
CA LEU A 68 -0.23 7.36 -16.43
C LEU A 68 0.88 7.83 -15.50
N GLN A 69 2.03 7.16 -15.49
CA GLN A 69 3.24 7.59 -14.77
C GLN A 69 3.75 8.93 -15.30
N GLN A 70 3.84 9.08 -16.64
CA GLN A 70 4.23 10.35 -17.26
C GLN A 70 3.22 11.45 -16.95
N ALA A 71 1.93 11.18 -17.11
CA ALA A 71 0.88 12.14 -16.78
C ALA A 71 0.94 12.56 -15.30
N ARG A 72 1.21 11.61 -14.38
CA ARG A 72 1.34 11.91 -12.95
C ARG A 72 2.55 12.78 -12.65
N LYS A 73 3.68 12.53 -13.31
CA LYS A 73 4.91 13.33 -13.22
C LYS A 73 4.66 14.75 -13.70
N THR A 74 4.14 14.92 -14.92
CA THR A 74 3.82 16.24 -15.48
C THR A 74 2.87 17.02 -14.59
N LEU A 75 1.84 16.36 -14.04
CA LEU A 75 0.94 17.00 -13.08
C LEU A 75 1.66 17.45 -11.80
N ALA A 76 2.56 16.63 -11.26
CA ALA A 76 3.34 16.98 -10.07
C ALA A 76 4.27 18.17 -10.33
N GLU A 77 4.95 18.20 -11.48
CA GLU A 77 5.79 19.32 -11.93
C GLU A 77 4.98 20.60 -12.11
N THR A 78 3.84 20.52 -12.80
CA THR A 78 2.93 21.66 -13.02
C THR A 78 2.43 22.26 -11.71
N MET A 79 2.17 21.42 -10.71
CA MET A 79 1.71 21.84 -9.39
C MET A 79 2.85 22.31 -8.46
N GLY A 80 4.12 22.24 -8.90
CA GLY A 80 5.27 22.54 -8.04
C GLY A 80 5.37 21.62 -6.82
N SER A 81 4.99 20.35 -6.98
CA SER A 81 5.05 19.37 -5.88
C SER A 81 6.49 19.11 -5.45
N GLU A 82 6.72 18.97 -4.14
CA GLU A 82 8.02 18.58 -3.61
C GLU A 82 8.45 17.20 -4.14
N HIS A 83 9.71 17.08 -4.56
CA HIS A 83 10.27 15.90 -5.21
C HIS A 83 9.47 15.43 -6.44
N CYS A 84 9.03 16.37 -7.30
CA CYS A 84 8.25 16.08 -8.50
C CYS A 84 8.95 15.08 -9.43
N GLU A 85 10.29 15.07 -9.47
CA GLU A 85 11.14 14.15 -10.23
C GLU A 85 10.96 12.68 -9.85
N MET A 86 10.44 12.41 -8.63
CA MET A 86 10.20 11.06 -8.12
C MET A 86 8.80 10.51 -8.50
N PHE A 87 7.89 11.36 -8.98
CA PHE A 87 6.56 10.91 -9.41
C PHE A 87 6.65 10.13 -10.71
N GLY A 88 6.01 8.96 -10.76
CA GLY A 88 6.01 8.08 -11.94
C GLY A 88 7.34 7.38 -12.22
N LYS A 89 8.45 7.78 -11.57
CA LYS A 89 9.76 7.13 -11.73
C LYS A 89 9.69 5.66 -11.28
N PRO A 90 10.06 4.68 -12.13
CA PRO A 90 10.03 3.27 -11.78
C PRO A 90 10.88 2.94 -10.56
N ARG A 91 10.38 2.07 -9.69
CA ARG A 91 11.09 1.60 -8.49
C ARG A 91 11.99 0.38 -8.74
N GLN A 92 11.73 -0.37 -9.82
CA GLN A 92 12.42 -1.62 -10.12
C GLN A 92 13.95 -1.47 -10.20
N ASP A 93 14.45 -0.27 -10.51
CA ASP A 93 15.87 0.05 -10.65
C ASP A 93 16.51 0.45 -9.31
N SER A 94 15.79 0.30 -8.19
CA SER A 94 16.26 0.65 -6.85
C SER A 94 16.31 -0.55 -5.92
N LEU A 95 17.41 -0.60 -5.17
CA LEU A 95 17.67 -1.57 -4.13
C LEU A 95 17.01 -1.19 -2.78
N GLY A 96 16.29 -0.06 -2.72
CA GLY A 96 15.69 0.45 -1.48
C GLY A 96 14.31 -0.14 -1.17
N MET A 97 14.05 -0.42 0.11
CA MET A 97 12.67 -0.62 0.56
C MET A 97 11.87 0.67 0.44
N CYS A 98 10.61 0.54 0.03
CA CYS A 98 9.64 1.60 0.13
C CYS A 98 8.67 1.30 1.27
N HIS A 99 8.42 2.29 2.11
CA HIS A 99 7.47 2.18 3.18
C HIS A 99 6.55 3.40 3.21
N THR A 100 5.39 3.25 3.83
CA THR A 100 4.43 4.34 4.04
C THR A 100 3.95 4.30 5.48
N GLY A 101 4.20 5.39 6.20
CA GLY A 101 3.64 5.59 7.53
C GLY A 101 2.13 5.81 7.44
N LEU A 102 1.35 5.03 8.19
CA LEU A 102 -0.11 5.17 8.32
C LEU A 102 -0.44 6.09 9.50
N PHE A 103 0.04 7.32 9.40
CA PHE A 103 -0.26 8.44 10.29
C PHE A 103 -0.65 9.64 9.43
N TYR A 104 -1.02 10.77 10.06
CA TYR A 104 -1.53 11.96 9.38
C TYR A 104 -0.89 12.20 7.99
N PRO A 105 -1.70 12.27 6.91
CA PRO A 105 -3.18 12.29 6.90
C PRO A 105 -3.86 10.90 6.87
N TYR A 106 -3.12 9.80 7.02
CA TYR A 106 -3.61 8.41 6.88
C TYR A 106 -4.02 7.76 8.20
N ASP A 107 -4.31 8.56 9.24
CA ASP A 107 -4.56 8.07 10.60
C ASP A 107 -5.73 7.08 10.66
N GLN A 108 -6.79 7.29 9.89
CA GLN A 108 -7.97 6.42 9.85
C GLN A 108 -7.61 4.99 9.41
N GLN A 109 -6.75 4.84 8.39
CA GLN A 109 -6.27 3.53 7.96
C GLN A 109 -5.30 2.93 8.99
N GLY A 110 -4.47 3.77 9.62
CA GLY A 110 -3.65 3.39 10.77
C GLY A 110 -4.47 2.83 11.93
N GLU A 111 -5.59 3.46 12.30
CA GLU A 111 -6.49 3.00 13.35
C GLU A 111 -7.08 1.62 13.06
N LYS A 112 -7.56 1.40 11.82
CA LYS A 112 -8.05 0.09 11.37
C LYS A 112 -6.97 -0.99 11.52
N CYS A 113 -5.73 -0.69 11.12
CA CYS A 113 -4.59 -1.59 11.28
C CYS A 113 -4.32 -1.93 12.75
N ARG A 114 -4.25 -0.91 13.61
CA ARG A 114 -3.98 -1.08 15.04
C ARG A 114 -5.07 -1.85 15.76
N ALA A 115 -6.34 -1.57 15.46
CA ALA A 115 -7.46 -2.30 16.04
C ALA A 115 -7.43 -3.79 15.68
N PHE A 116 -7.09 -4.14 14.44
CA PHE A 116 -6.91 -5.54 14.04
C PHE A 116 -5.75 -6.21 14.78
N LEU A 117 -4.59 -5.54 14.87
CA LEU A 117 -3.39 -6.09 15.50
C LEU A 117 -3.52 -6.17 17.03
N ALA A 118 -4.22 -5.22 17.65
CA ALA A 118 -4.55 -5.25 19.08
C ALA A 118 -5.33 -6.50 19.47
N ARG A 119 -6.33 -6.91 18.68
CA ARG A 119 -7.07 -8.17 18.91
C ARG A 119 -6.20 -9.42 18.81
N HIS A 120 -5.12 -9.39 18.02
CA HIS A 120 -4.16 -10.51 17.96
C HIS A 120 -3.22 -10.48 19.16
N LEU A 121 -2.78 -9.29 19.57
CA LEU A 121 -1.93 -9.08 20.74
C LEU A 121 -2.64 -9.47 22.04
N GLU A 122 -3.94 -9.20 22.15
CA GLU A 122 -4.79 -9.59 23.27
C GLU A 122 -4.78 -11.12 23.49
N LYS A 123 -4.86 -11.91 22.41
CA LYS A 123 -4.85 -13.38 22.47
C LYS A 123 -3.58 -13.97 23.08
N VAL A 124 -2.45 -13.26 23.02
CA VAL A 124 -1.17 -13.72 23.59
C VAL A 124 -1.08 -13.43 25.09
N SER A 125 -1.98 -12.62 25.65
CA SER A 125 -2.03 -12.31 27.08
C SER A 125 -0.70 -11.80 27.63
N ILE A 126 -0.04 -10.88 26.91
CA ILE A 126 1.24 -10.32 27.35
C ILE A 126 1.02 -9.54 28.65
N PRO A 127 1.74 -9.87 29.74
CA PRO A 127 1.53 -9.20 31.03
C PRO A 127 1.93 -7.72 30.96
N VAL A 128 1.39 -6.89 31.84
CA VAL A 128 1.74 -5.45 31.92
C VAL A 128 3.15 -5.20 32.47
N SER A 129 3.65 -6.07 33.35
CA SER A 129 4.98 -5.99 33.99
C SER A 129 5.70 -7.35 34.03
N GLY A 130 7.00 -7.38 34.34
CA GLY A 130 7.81 -8.61 34.36
C GLY A 130 8.50 -8.98 33.04
N PRO A 131 9.15 -10.17 32.95
CA PRO A 131 9.84 -10.64 31.74
C PRO A 131 8.85 -10.96 30.61
N VAL A 132 9.32 -10.87 29.36
CA VAL A 132 8.52 -11.21 28.17
C VAL A 132 9.26 -12.26 27.36
N GLN A 133 8.53 -13.24 26.84
CA GLN A 133 9.04 -14.23 25.89
C GLN A 133 8.19 -14.27 24.59
N PRO A 134 8.07 -13.20 23.78
CA PRO A 134 7.35 -13.26 22.52
C PRO A 134 8.31 -13.58 21.38
N SER A 135 8.24 -14.82 20.94
CA SER A 135 8.44 -15.22 19.55
C SER A 135 7.22 -16.08 19.20
N THR A 136 6.10 -15.42 18.91
CA THR A 136 4.82 -16.10 18.69
C THR A 136 4.27 -15.77 17.32
N VAL A 137 3.84 -16.80 16.61
CA VAL A 137 3.20 -16.67 15.30
C VAL A 137 1.72 -17.00 15.47
N ILE A 138 0.86 -16.08 15.08
CA ILE A 138 -0.59 -16.18 15.17
C ILE A 138 -1.16 -16.12 13.76
N SER A 139 -1.45 -17.27 13.17
CA SER A 139 -2.25 -17.43 11.95
C SER A 139 -2.45 -18.92 11.67
N PRO A 140 -3.39 -19.31 10.80
CA PRO A 140 -3.29 -20.60 10.13
C PRO A 140 -1.92 -20.69 9.42
N LYS A 141 -1.40 -21.93 9.27
CA LYS A 141 -0.25 -22.18 8.39
C LYS A 141 -0.56 -21.58 7.02
N ILE A 142 0.44 -21.01 6.35
CA ILE A 142 0.29 -20.52 4.96
C ILE A 142 -0.23 -21.69 4.15
N ASP A 143 -1.49 -21.59 3.69
CA ASP A 143 -2.09 -22.61 2.86
C ASP A 143 -1.43 -22.55 1.48
N PRO A 144 -0.72 -23.61 1.05
CA PRO A 144 -0.07 -23.67 -0.25
C PRO A 144 -1.04 -23.63 -1.42
N GLN A 145 -2.37 -23.63 -1.21
CA GLN A 145 -3.41 -23.47 -2.22
C GLN A 145 -4.16 -22.12 -2.14
N ALA A 146 -4.14 -21.44 -0.99
CA ALA A 146 -4.81 -20.16 -0.84
C ALA A 146 -4.26 -19.10 -1.80
N ARG A 147 -5.15 -18.32 -2.42
CA ARG A 147 -4.78 -17.18 -3.27
C ARG A 147 -4.28 -15.99 -2.44
N PHE A 148 -4.86 -15.82 -1.25
CA PHE A 148 -4.51 -14.78 -0.31
C PHE A 148 -4.33 -15.39 1.07
N SER A 149 -3.25 -15.02 1.77
CA SER A 149 -3.05 -15.40 3.16
C SER A 149 -2.27 -14.33 3.90
N TYR A 150 -2.32 -14.36 5.22
CA TYR A 150 -1.52 -13.49 6.06
C TYR A 150 -1.02 -14.23 7.30
N GLN A 151 0.07 -13.73 7.86
CA GLN A 151 0.65 -14.24 9.10
C GLN A 151 0.91 -13.08 10.05
N VAL A 152 0.44 -13.18 11.30
CA VAL A 152 0.79 -12.22 12.36
C VAL A 152 1.94 -12.79 13.19
N GLN A 153 3.00 -12.02 13.36
CA GLN A 153 4.14 -12.33 14.23
C GLN A 153 4.19 -11.33 15.37
N ILE A 154 4.32 -11.82 16.60
CA ILE A 154 4.50 -11.00 17.81
C ILE A 154 5.88 -11.28 18.37
N LEU A 155 6.72 -10.24 18.42
CA LEU A 155 8.14 -10.34 18.75
C LEU A 155 8.49 -9.44 19.94
N SER A 156 9.45 -9.87 20.77
CA SER A 156 10.12 -8.95 21.70
C SER A 156 11.00 -7.97 20.94
N ALA A 157 11.41 -6.88 21.61
CA ALA A 157 12.47 -6.03 21.12
C ALA A 157 13.76 -6.78 20.78
N LYS A 158 14.17 -7.73 21.62
CA LYS A 158 15.38 -8.54 21.40
C LYS A 158 15.26 -9.42 20.15
N ASP A 159 14.12 -10.09 19.98
CA ASP A 159 13.90 -10.98 18.83
C ASP A 159 13.69 -10.20 17.53
N TYR A 160 13.04 -9.03 17.62
CA TYR A 160 12.97 -8.09 16.51
C TYR A 160 14.37 -7.60 16.10
N GLN A 161 15.18 -7.18 17.07
CA GLN A 161 16.56 -6.74 16.82
C GLN A 161 17.43 -7.84 16.20
N LYS A 162 17.39 -9.06 16.73
CA LYS A 162 18.10 -10.20 16.12
C LYS A 162 17.66 -10.48 14.69
N LYS A 163 16.34 -10.43 14.45
CA LYS A 163 15.78 -10.54 13.10
C LYS A 163 16.42 -9.45 12.23
N VAL A 164 16.47 -8.20 12.71
CA VAL A 164 17.11 -7.08 12.00
C VAL A 164 18.59 -7.28 11.70
N GLU A 165 19.38 -7.67 12.69
CA GLU A 165 20.83 -7.86 12.56
C GLU A 165 21.17 -8.98 11.56
N SER A 166 20.46 -10.13 11.65
CA SER A 166 20.67 -11.25 10.72
C SER A 166 20.43 -10.86 9.26
N ALA A 167 19.54 -9.89 9.06
CA ALA A 167 19.15 -9.39 7.77
C ALA A 167 20.18 -8.41 7.18
N THR A 168 20.75 -7.54 8.03
CA THR A 168 21.87 -6.67 7.67
C THR A 168 23.09 -7.42 7.18
N THR A 169 23.50 -8.48 7.90
CA THR A 169 24.69 -9.26 7.53
C THR A 169 24.57 -9.93 6.15
N VAL A 170 23.39 -10.48 5.82
CA VAL A 170 23.16 -11.12 4.51
C VAL A 170 23.20 -10.10 3.37
N TRP A 171 22.71 -8.88 3.60
CA TRP A 171 22.77 -7.81 2.60
C TRP A 171 24.20 -7.32 2.35
N GLU A 172 24.96 -7.08 3.41
CA GLU A 172 26.36 -6.69 3.31
C GLU A 172 27.17 -7.75 2.55
N GLN A 173 26.89 -9.03 2.79
CA GLN A 173 27.46 -10.14 2.04
C GLN A 173 27.05 -10.10 0.56
N PHE A 174 25.76 -9.91 0.26
CA PHE A 174 25.28 -9.83 -1.13
C PHE A 174 25.90 -8.66 -1.90
N VAL A 175 25.94 -7.45 -1.32
CA VAL A 175 26.55 -6.26 -1.93
C VAL A 175 28.04 -6.51 -2.21
N LYS A 176 28.73 -7.14 -1.25
CA LYS A 176 30.15 -7.49 -1.36
C LYS A 176 30.42 -8.57 -2.43
N GLU A 177 29.57 -9.59 -2.51
CA GLU A 177 29.70 -10.71 -3.45
C GLU A 177 29.33 -10.33 -4.89
N LYS A 178 28.30 -9.50 -5.07
CA LYS A 178 27.84 -9.09 -6.40
C LYS A 178 28.71 -8.02 -7.05
N ARG A 179 29.74 -7.49 -6.36
CA ARG A 179 30.48 -6.29 -6.79
C ARG A 179 29.49 -5.25 -7.30
N VAL A 180 28.55 -4.81 -6.45
CA VAL A 180 27.91 -3.51 -6.72
C VAL A 180 29.06 -2.52 -6.61
N VAL A 181 29.69 -2.25 -7.75
CA VAL A 181 30.72 -1.24 -7.83
C VAL A 181 29.95 0.03 -7.49
N GLU A 182 30.21 0.61 -6.33
CA GLU A 182 30.10 2.06 -6.13
C GLU A 182 31.03 2.71 -7.16
N LYS A 183 30.68 2.62 -8.44
CA LYS A 183 31.14 3.56 -9.43
C LYS A 183 30.11 4.65 -9.31
N ASP A 184 30.56 5.75 -8.70
CA ASP A 184 30.02 7.10 -8.79
C ASP A 184 28.67 7.10 -9.47
N ILE A 185 27.54 7.17 -8.76
CA ILE A 185 26.21 7.26 -9.37
C ILE A 185 26.24 8.42 -10.38
N PRO A 186 26.37 8.19 -11.70
CA PRO A 186 26.28 9.26 -12.66
C PRO A 186 24.84 9.30 -13.13
N ASP A 187 24.38 10.51 -13.43
CA ASP A 187 23.09 10.71 -14.07
C ASP A 187 22.95 9.81 -15.31
N VAL A 188 21.93 8.95 -15.28
CA VAL A 188 21.28 8.30 -16.43
C VAL A 188 22.15 7.33 -17.26
N GLU A 189 21.90 6.02 -17.10
CA GLU A 189 21.49 5.08 -18.16
C GLU A 189 21.41 3.66 -17.57
N VAL A 190 20.18 3.17 -17.40
CA VAL A 190 19.89 1.82 -16.90
C VAL A 190 19.98 0.84 -18.06
N HIS A 191 20.98 -0.03 -18.07
CA HIS A 191 21.03 -1.19 -18.95
C HIS A 191 21.14 -2.51 -18.16
N GLU A 192 20.15 -3.38 -18.37
CA GLU A 192 20.24 -4.85 -18.44
C GLU A 192 20.74 -5.68 -17.24
N PHE A 193 20.53 -5.28 -15.99
CA PHE A 193 20.64 -6.22 -14.85
C PHE A 193 19.31 -6.93 -14.54
N ALA A 194 18.75 -7.61 -15.56
CA ALA A 194 17.71 -8.60 -15.35
C ALA A 194 18.36 -9.98 -15.10
N ARG A 195 17.96 -10.63 -14.00
CA ARG A 195 18.11 -12.06 -13.67
C ARG A 195 19.48 -12.49 -13.14
N GLN A 196 19.59 -12.58 -11.81
CA GLN A 196 20.10 -13.75 -11.07
C GLN A 196 20.20 -13.40 -9.58
N TYR A 197 19.06 -13.44 -8.89
CA TYR A 197 19.03 -13.55 -7.43
C TYR A 197 19.32 -15.01 -7.05
N PRO A 198 20.10 -15.30 -6.00
CA PRO A 198 20.14 -16.63 -5.42
C PRO A 198 18.75 -16.98 -4.85
N GLU A 199 18.22 -18.16 -5.16
CA GLU A 199 16.98 -18.69 -4.57
C GLU A 199 17.02 -18.73 -3.03
N GLU A 200 18.23 -18.67 -2.46
CA GLU A 200 18.55 -18.74 -1.03
C GLU A 200 18.53 -17.39 -0.31
N MET A 201 18.36 -16.26 -1.04
CA MET A 201 18.21 -14.95 -0.42
C MET A 201 16.84 -14.88 0.26
N SER A 202 16.76 -15.40 1.49
CA SER A 202 15.51 -15.40 2.22
C SER A 202 15.09 -13.94 2.46
N TYR A 203 14.04 -13.53 1.76
CA TYR A 203 13.01 -12.52 2.05
C TYR A 203 13.13 -11.70 3.35
N ARG A 204 13.64 -12.26 4.46
CA ARG A 204 13.99 -11.56 5.68
C ARG A 204 15.03 -10.46 5.50
N SER A 205 16.05 -10.61 4.65
CA SER A 205 17.27 -9.82 4.78
C SER A 205 17.16 -8.35 4.35
N VAL A 206 16.42 -8.05 3.28
CA VAL A 206 16.23 -6.65 2.85
C VAL A 206 15.16 -5.94 3.70
N LEU A 207 14.25 -6.72 4.29
CA LEU A 207 13.10 -6.25 5.06
C LEU A 207 13.45 -5.53 6.36
N LEU A 208 14.68 -5.65 6.85
CA LEU A 208 15.03 -5.14 8.18
C LEU A 208 16.16 -4.11 8.23
N LEU A 209 17.00 -4.00 7.19
CA LEU A 209 18.02 -2.94 7.12
C LEU A 209 17.41 -1.54 7.11
N THR A 210 16.32 -1.36 6.38
CA THR A 210 15.63 -0.06 6.25
C THR A 210 14.70 0.23 7.42
N ASN A 211 14.42 -0.78 8.27
CA ASN A 211 13.85 -0.56 9.60
C ASN A 211 14.87 0.05 10.58
N GLN A 212 16.19 0.07 10.31
CA GLN A 212 17.15 0.60 11.29
C GLN A 212 17.18 2.12 11.40
N LEU A 213 16.87 2.90 10.36
CA LEU A 213 17.11 4.36 10.40
C LEU A 213 15.90 5.18 10.86
N ASP A 214 14.70 4.92 10.33
CA ASP A 214 13.49 5.67 10.72
C ASP A 214 12.78 5.09 11.95
N PHE A 215 12.73 3.77 12.07
CA PHE A 215 12.02 3.10 13.16
C PHE A 215 12.77 3.22 14.48
N SER A 216 14.09 3.07 14.48
CA SER A 216 14.90 3.18 15.70
C SER A 216 14.92 4.62 16.24
N SER A 217 14.99 5.62 15.35
CA SER A 217 14.96 7.04 15.71
C SER A 217 13.60 7.44 16.29
N TYR A 218 12.50 6.96 15.70
CA TYR A 218 11.15 7.22 16.22
C TYR A 218 10.86 6.48 17.53
N ILE A 219 11.29 5.22 17.68
CA ILE A 219 11.20 4.48 18.94
C ILE A 219 11.96 5.23 20.03
N LYS A 220 13.22 5.63 19.77
CA LYS A 220 14.03 6.42 20.71
C LYS A 220 13.36 7.74 21.09
N GLN A 221 12.76 8.45 20.15
CA GLN A 221 12.03 9.70 20.43
C GLN A 221 10.85 9.45 21.39
N LYS A 222 10.09 8.36 21.20
CA LYS A 222 8.95 8.02 22.05
C LYS A 222 9.35 7.51 23.42
N GLU A 223 10.43 6.73 23.50
CA GLU A 223 11.05 6.35 24.76
C GLU A 223 11.42 7.60 25.57
N THR A 224 12.06 8.60 24.95
CA THR A 224 12.42 9.86 25.62
C THR A 224 11.17 10.63 26.08
N GLN A 225 10.15 10.78 25.23
CA GLN A 225 8.91 11.49 25.60
C GLN A 225 8.16 10.81 26.75
N HIS A 226 8.15 9.48 26.79
CA HIS A 226 7.43 8.74 27.81
C HIS A 226 8.25 8.64 29.12
N ALA A 227 9.59 8.54 29.04
CA ALA A 227 10.47 8.66 30.21
C ALA A 227 10.30 10.02 30.91
N GLN A 228 10.08 11.09 30.15
CA GLN A 228 9.78 12.43 30.70
C GLN A 228 8.42 12.49 31.41
N LYS A 229 7.39 11.81 30.88
CA LYS A 229 6.04 11.81 31.48
C LYS A 229 5.89 10.86 32.67
N HIS A 230 6.65 9.77 32.71
CA HIS A 230 6.53 8.71 33.71
C HIS A 230 7.90 8.25 34.26
N PRO A 231 8.68 9.14 34.90
CA PRO A 231 10.08 8.87 35.26
C PRO A 231 10.24 7.74 36.28
N ALA A 232 9.33 7.64 37.27
CA ALA A 232 9.36 6.58 38.27
C ALA A 232 9.11 5.19 37.66
N LEU A 233 8.11 5.06 36.77
CA LEU A 233 7.82 3.79 36.09
C LEU A 233 8.97 3.36 35.16
N TYR A 234 9.63 4.32 34.51
CA TYR A 234 10.80 4.08 33.66
C TYR A 234 11.99 3.52 34.45
N LEU A 235 12.32 4.15 35.60
CA LEU A 235 13.45 3.76 36.46
C LEU A 235 13.32 2.33 37.01
N PHE A 236 12.11 1.84 37.29
CA PHE A 236 11.89 0.53 37.91
C PHE A 236 11.65 -0.62 36.92
N ASN A 237 11.14 -0.36 35.71
CA ASN A 237 10.74 -1.43 34.78
C ASN A 237 11.47 -1.44 33.42
N GLY A 238 12.05 -0.31 32.99
CA GLY A 238 12.56 -0.09 31.63
C GLY A 238 11.47 -0.15 30.55
N PHE A 239 11.74 0.34 29.33
CA PHE A 239 10.85 0.09 28.19
C PHE A 239 10.98 -1.36 27.72
N LYS A 240 9.85 -2.06 27.65
CA LYS A 240 9.77 -3.36 26.98
C LYS A 240 8.79 -3.22 25.81
N HIS A 241 9.34 -3.23 24.60
CA HIS A 241 8.56 -3.15 23.37
C HIS A 241 8.11 -4.53 22.91
N VAL A 242 6.92 -4.54 22.34
CA VAL A 242 6.35 -5.68 21.62
C VAL A 242 6.07 -5.23 20.20
N PHE A 243 6.64 -5.94 19.24
CA PHE A 243 6.43 -5.69 17.82
C PHE A 243 5.35 -6.63 17.29
N CYS A 244 4.39 -6.08 16.56
CA CYS A 244 3.37 -6.85 15.86
C CYS A 244 3.57 -6.65 14.35
N ILE A 245 3.83 -7.73 13.63
CA ILE A 245 4.12 -7.70 12.20
C ILE A 245 3.09 -8.57 11.49
N THR A 246 2.34 -8.00 10.56
CA THR A 246 1.52 -8.77 9.63
C THR A 246 2.26 -8.93 8.32
N LYS A 247 2.55 -10.16 7.91
CA LYS A 247 3.06 -10.48 6.58
C LYS A 247 1.89 -10.88 5.69
N ILE A 248 1.77 -10.26 4.52
CA ILE A 248 0.70 -10.54 3.56
C ILE A 248 1.31 -11.33 2.40
N PHE A 249 0.63 -12.39 2.00
CA PHE A 249 1.05 -13.27 0.92
C PHE A 249 -0.06 -13.37 -0.13
N VAL A 250 0.35 -13.38 -1.37
CA VAL A 250 -0.49 -13.67 -2.53
C VAL A 250 0.07 -14.85 -3.30
N ARG A 251 -0.79 -15.56 -4.01
CA ARG A 251 -0.33 -16.52 -5.00
C ARG A 251 0.06 -15.79 -6.27
N VAL A 252 1.31 -15.96 -6.70
CA VAL A 252 1.85 -15.46 -7.96
C VAL A 252 2.52 -16.63 -8.65
N LEU A 253 2.12 -16.93 -9.89
CA LEU A 253 2.65 -18.06 -10.67
C LEU A 253 2.63 -19.40 -9.89
N GLY A 254 1.55 -19.63 -9.14
CA GLY A 254 1.35 -20.86 -8.36
C GLY A 254 2.12 -20.94 -7.04
N LYS A 255 2.94 -19.95 -6.68
CA LYS A 255 3.74 -19.93 -5.44
C LYS A 255 3.24 -18.85 -4.46
N PRO A 256 3.25 -19.11 -3.14
CA PRO A 256 3.05 -18.06 -2.15
C PRO A 256 4.19 -17.03 -2.21
N THR A 257 3.86 -15.83 -2.65
CA THR A 257 4.78 -14.71 -2.80
C THR A 257 4.42 -13.62 -1.80
N PRO A 258 5.39 -13.09 -1.05
CA PRO A 258 5.13 -11.97 -0.16
C PRO A 258 4.71 -10.72 -0.93
N LEU A 259 3.58 -10.14 -0.52
CA LEU A 259 3.05 -8.92 -1.11
C LEU A 259 3.53 -7.67 -0.35
N GLY A 260 3.60 -7.74 0.98
CA GLY A 260 4.01 -6.62 1.82
C GLY A 260 3.92 -6.96 3.30
N GLU A 261 4.39 -6.05 4.14
CA GLU A 261 4.31 -6.18 5.59
C GLU A 261 3.66 -4.96 6.23
N ILE A 262 3.04 -5.17 7.39
CA ILE A 262 2.49 -4.11 8.22
C ILE A 262 3.17 -4.23 9.56
N VAL A 263 3.94 -3.22 9.91
CA VAL A 263 4.72 -3.19 11.15
C VAL A 263 4.07 -2.19 12.10
N THR A 264 3.81 -2.65 13.31
CA THR A 264 3.38 -1.81 14.43
C THR A 264 4.05 -2.28 15.70
N TRP A 265 3.97 -1.48 16.75
CA TRP A 265 4.51 -1.84 18.04
C TRP A 265 3.68 -1.25 19.15
N SER A 266 3.82 -1.88 20.30
CA SER A 266 3.32 -1.44 21.57
C SER A 266 4.46 -1.38 22.58
N TYR A 267 4.25 -0.64 23.65
CA TYR A 267 5.17 -0.56 24.77
C TYR A 267 4.46 -0.99 26.05
N ARG A 268 5.24 -1.35 27.06
CA ARG A 268 4.77 -1.75 28.38
C ARG A 268 5.13 -0.66 29.37
N ASP A 269 4.13 0.08 29.82
CA ASP A 269 4.30 1.14 30.83
C ASP A 269 4.11 0.63 32.27
N GLY A 270 3.78 -0.66 32.45
CA GLY A 270 3.52 -1.28 33.76
C GLY A 270 2.10 -1.06 34.29
N SER A 271 1.27 -0.29 33.60
CA SER A 271 -0.07 0.10 34.06
C SER A 271 -1.21 -0.38 33.16
N ARG A 272 -0.99 -0.42 31.83
CA ARG A 272 -2.02 -0.79 30.85
C ARG A 272 -1.64 -2.02 30.04
N PRO A 273 -2.60 -2.84 29.59
CA PRO A 273 -2.35 -3.94 28.68
C PRO A 273 -1.74 -3.45 27.34
N PRO A 274 -0.75 -4.15 26.76
CA PRO A 274 -0.11 -3.74 25.51
C PRO A 274 -1.06 -3.62 24.32
N HIS A 275 -2.14 -4.42 24.27
CA HIS A 275 -3.12 -4.34 23.20
C HIS A 275 -3.93 -3.02 23.25
N THR A 276 -4.23 -2.51 24.45
CA THR A 276 -4.93 -1.23 24.62
C THR A 276 -4.06 -0.06 24.17
N ILE A 277 -2.78 -0.07 24.59
CA ILE A 277 -1.79 0.93 24.17
C ILE A 277 -1.63 0.91 22.65
N LEU A 278 -1.53 -0.29 22.05
CA LEU A 278 -1.42 -0.44 20.59
C LEU A 278 -2.61 0.19 19.87
N ALA A 279 -3.83 -0.09 20.32
CA ALA A 279 -5.05 0.44 19.69
C ALA A 279 -5.11 1.97 19.72
N GLN A 280 -4.77 2.57 20.87
CA GLN A 280 -4.94 4.01 21.12
C GLN A 280 -3.77 4.85 20.60
N GLU A 281 -2.54 4.36 20.71
CA GLU A 281 -1.34 5.18 20.58
C GLU A 281 -0.29 4.62 19.62
N GLY A 282 -0.48 3.40 19.14
CA GLY A 282 0.48 2.77 18.22
C GLY A 282 0.64 3.58 16.94
N ARG A 283 1.73 3.30 16.21
CA ARG A 283 1.86 3.69 14.80
C ARG A 283 1.98 2.47 13.92
N SER A 284 1.50 2.57 12.70
CA SER A 284 1.56 1.50 11.72
C SER A 284 2.32 1.98 10.51
N TYR A 285 3.14 1.10 9.96
CA TYR A 285 3.89 1.31 8.74
C TYR A 285 3.57 0.19 7.78
N VAL A 286 3.33 0.54 6.53
CA VAL A 286 3.30 -0.40 5.42
C VAL A 286 4.71 -0.51 4.87
N VAL A 287 5.20 -1.73 4.74
CA VAL A 287 6.38 -2.03 3.94
C VAL A 287 5.88 -2.63 2.64
N HIS A 288 6.13 -1.93 1.53
CA HIS A 288 5.72 -2.34 0.19
C HIS A 288 6.51 -3.56 -0.28
N GLN A 289 6.04 -4.19 -1.36
CA GLN A 289 6.66 -5.38 -1.92
C GLN A 289 8.13 -5.12 -2.28
N HIS A 290 8.98 -6.13 -2.13
CA HIS A 290 10.36 -6.00 -2.56
C HIS A 290 10.52 -6.02 -4.10
N SER A 291 11.52 -5.31 -4.63
CA SER A 291 11.76 -5.19 -6.08
C SER A 291 11.96 -6.53 -6.79
N CYS A 292 12.59 -7.50 -6.12
CA CYS A 292 12.83 -8.85 -6.66
C CYS A 292 11.54 -9.63 -7.02
N HIS A 293 10.40 -9.32 -6.39
CA HIS A 293 9.11 -9.97 -6.68
C HIS A 293 8.20 -9.11 -7.58
N MET A 294 8.64 -7.90 -7.94
CA MET A 294 7.81 -6.96 -8.67
C MET A 294 7.45 -7.49 -10.05
N GLN A 295 8.40 -8.11 -10.77
CA GLN A 295 8.16 -8.58 -12.13
C GLN A 295 7.11 -9.69 -12.18
N ASP A 296 7.20 -10.67 -11.27
CA ASP A 296 6.23 -11.76 -11.20
C ASP A 296 4.85 -11.23 -10.80
N THR A 297 4.80 -10.30 -9.85
CA THR A 297 3.54 -9.67 -9.40
C THR A 297 2.93 -8.78 -10.49
N MET A 298 3.76 -8.09 -11.27
CA MET A 298 3.34 -7.31 -12.44
C MET A 298 2.72 -8.21 -13.50
N THR A 299 3.28 -9.40 -13.72
CA THR A 299 2.72 -10.40 -14.64
C THR A 299 1.34 -10.85 -14.19
N GLU A 300 1.12 -11.11 -12.89
CA GLU A 300 -0.22 -11.43 -12.38
C GLU A 300 -1.20 -10.24 -12.52
N ILE A 301 -0.73 -8.99 -12.34
CA ILE A 301 -1.53 -7.79 -12.59
C ILE A 301 -1.94 -7.70 -14.06
N GLU A 302 -1.03 -7.96 -15.01
CA GLU A 302 -1.35 -8.01 -16.44
C GLU A 302 -2.44 -9.03 -16.73
N ASP A 303 -2.33 -10.24 -16.16
CA ASP A 303 -3.32 -11.30 -16.36
C ASP A 303 -4.69 -10.90 -15.79
N ILE A 304 -4.72 -10.25 -14.62
CA ILE A 304 -5.96 -9.68 -14.05
C ILE A 304 -6.51 -8.60 -14.99
N PHE A 305 -5.67 -7.69 -15.48
CA PHE A 305 -6.07 -6.62 -16.38
C PHE A 305 -6.64 -7.15 -17.69
N GLN A 306 -6.03 -8.18 -18.29
CA GLN A 306 -6.57 -8.84 -19.48
C GLN A 306 -7.95 -9.45 -19.23
N ARG A 307 -8.16 -10.10 -18.08
CA ARG A 307 -9.48 -10.62 -17.69
C ARG A 307 -10.52 -9.50 -17.54
N ILE A 308 -10.12 -8.36 -16.95
CA ILE A 308 -10.97 -7.18 -16.86
C ILE A 308 -11.39 -6.75 -18.27
N LEU A 309 -10.44 -6.53 -19.19
CA LEU A 309 -10.76 -6.10 -20.55
C LEU A 309 -11.63 -7.09 -21.35
N GLN A 310 -11.58 -8.37 -21.00
CA GLN A 310 -12.36 -9.44 -21.63
C GLN A 310 -13.74 -9.64 -21.01
N TRP A 311 -14.01 -9.02 -19.85
CA TRP A 311 -15.30 -9.09 -19.18
C TRP A 311 -16.42 -8.59 -20.08
N LYS A 312 -17.54 -9.30 -20.10
CA LYS A 312 -18.70 -8.98 -20.92
C LYS A 312 -19.86 -8.53 -20.05
N GLN A 313 -20.73 -7.70 -20.60
CA GLN A 313 -21.93 -7.21 -19.88
C GLN A 313 -22.90 -8.33 -19.45
N GLU A 314 -22.82 -9.51 -20.06
CA GLU A 314 -23.59 -10.70 -19.68
C GLU A 314 -23.05 -11.38 -18.40
N ASP A 315 -21.79 -11.14 -18.04
CA ASP A 315 -21.20 -11.67 -16.81
C ASP A 315 -21.67 -10.88 -15.58
N PRO A 316 -21.69 -11.46 -14.37
CA PRO A 316 -22.10 -10.74 -13.17
C PRO A 316 -21.18 -9.55 -12.88
N PHE A 317 -21.74 -8.37 -12.61
CA PHE A 317 -20.96 -7.15 -12.34
C PHE A 317 -20.02 -7.29 -11.14
N GLU A 318 -20.40 -8.12 -10.16
CA GLU A 318 -19.57 -8.44 -8.98
C GLU A 318 -18.23 -9.08 -9.35
N THR A 319 -18.16 -9.79 -10.49
CA THR A 319 -16.91 -10.39 -10.99
C THR A 319 -15.96 -9.32 -11.53
N LEU A 320 -16.48 -8.30 -12.24
CA LEU A 320 -15.70 -7.14 -12.67
C LEU A 320 -15.16 -6.39 -11.45
N GLN A 321 -16.02 -6.14 -10.44
CA GLN A 321 -15.62 -5.50 -9.19
C GLN A 321 -14.52 -6.27 -8.47
N GLU A 322 -14.64 -7.60 -8.38
CA GLU A 322 -13.64 -8.45 -7.73
C GLU A 322 -12.30 -8.40 -8.46
N GLN A 323 -12.31 -8.48 -9.80
CA GLN A 323 -11.08 -8.39 -10.59
C GLN A 323 -10.40 -7.02 -10.46
N ILE A 324 -11.15 -5.92 -10.55
CA ILE A 324 -10.60 -4.56 -10.38
C ILE A 324 -10.12 -4.36 -8.94
N ALA A 325 -10.87 -4.79 -7.93
CA ALA A 325 -10.43 -4.75 -6.54
C ALA A 325 -9.12 -5.54 -6.37
N GLN A 326 -9.02 -6.73 -6.96
CA GLN A 326 -7.80 -7.53 -6.91
C GLN A 326 -6.62 -6.80 -7.53
N LEU A 327 -6.80 -6.23 -8.73
CA LEU A 327 -5.77 -5.41 -9.37
C LEU A 327 -5.32 -4.28 -8.44
N ARG A 328 -6.26 -3.55 -7.84
CA ARG A 328 -5.97 -2.45 -6.90
C ARG A 328 -5.22 -2.93 -5.66
N TYR A 329 -5.58 -4.09 -5.13
CA TYR A 329 -4.91 -4.69 -3.97
C TYR A 329 -3.45 -5.00 -4.29
N TYR A 330 -3.18 -5.70 -5.40
CA TYR A 330 -1.82 -6.03 -5.81
C TYR A 330 -1.01 -4.76 -6.11
N PHE A 331 -1.60 -3.83 -6.87
CA PHE A 331 -0.95 -2.59 -7.29
C PHE A 331 -0.53 -1.71 -6.10
N ALA A 332 -1.40 -1.59 -5.08
CA ALA A 332 -1.12 -0.75 -3.92
C ALA A 332 0.12 -1.21 -3.14
N PHE A 333 0.29 -2.51 -2.92
CA PHE A 333 1.47 -3.05 -2.25
C PHE A 333 2.68 -3.16 -3.17
N LEU A 334 2.47 -3.37 -4.47
CA LEU A 334 3.55 -3.44 -5.45
C LEU A 334 4.29 -2.09 -5.55
N MET A 335 3.55 -0.98 -5.49
CA MET A 335 4.04 0.39 -5.61
C MET A 335 5.10 0.53 -6.73
N PRO A 336 4.69 0.41 -8.02
CA PRO A 336 5.61 0.38 -9.16
C PRO A 336 6.52 1.60 -9.30
N SER A 337 6.10 2.75 -8.79
CA SER A 337 6.83 4.02 -8.84
C SER A 337 7.24 4.47 -7.44
N PHE A 338 8.22 5.38 -7.35
CA PHE A 338 8.61 5.96 -6.06
C PHE A 338 7.54 6.85 -5.43
N ARG A 339 6.80 7.60 -6.26
CA ARG A 339 5.66 8.44 -5.83
C ARG A 339 4.54 8.40 -6.85
N GLY A 340 3.30 8.57 -6.38
CA GLY A 340 2.13 8.80 -7.22
C GLY A 340 1.23 7.58 -7.47
N ASP A 341 1.62 6.38 -7.05
CA ASP A 341 0.87 5.15 -7.33
C ASP A 341 -0.52 5.10 -6.70
N GLY A 342 -0.74 5.79 -5.58
CA GLY A 342 -2.08 5.91 -5.01
C GLY A 342 -3.07 6.47 -6.03
N ALA A 343 -2.68 7.55 -6.69
CA ALA A 343 -3.47 8.22 -7.72
C ALA A 343 -3.53 7.45 -9.04
N ILE A 344 -2.38 6.97 -9.52
CA ILE A 344 -2.32 6.18 -10.77
C ILE A 344 -3.23 4.97 -10.66
N GLY A 345 -3.23 4.32 -9.50
CA GLY A 345 -4.12 3.21 -9.24
C GLY A 345 -5.61 3.58 -9.28
N ASP A 346 -6.00 4.73 -8.74
CA ASP A 346 -7.39 5.22 -8.84
C ASP A 346 -7.77 5.53 -10.31
N TRP A 347 -6.81 6.04 -11.09
CA TRP A 347 -6.99 6.31 -12.53
C TRP A 347 -7.15 5.01 -13.32
N ILE A 348 -6.33 3.99 -13.05
CA ILE A 348 -6.46 2.66 -13.67
C ILE A 348 -7.84 2.08 -13.38
N GLU A 349 -8.29 2.15 -12.13
CA GLU A 349 -9.62 1.68 -11.74
C GLU A 349 -10.74 2.40 -12.50
N ALA A 350 -10.67 3.72 -12.60
CA ALA A 350 -11.66 4.51 -13.35
C ALA A 350 -11.68 4.16 -14.85
N ILE A 351 -10.50 4.01 -15.47
CA ILE A 351 -10.37 3.59 -16.87
C ILE A 351 -10.95 2.18 -17.07
N CYS A 352 -10.70 1.25 -16.15
CA CYS A 352 -11.25 -0.11 -16.22
C CYS A 352 -12.77 -0.09 -16.25
N TYR A 353 -13.44 0.59 -15.31
CA TYR A 353 -14.90 0.67 -15.31
C TYR A 353 -15.44 1.38 -16.56
N TYR A 354 -14.79 2.46 -16.98
CA TYR A 354 -15.22 3.24 -18.13
C TYR A 354 -15.15 2.44 -19.43
N ASN A 355 -14.15 1.57 -19.57
CA ASN A 355 -14.02 0.63 -20.68
C ASN A 355 -15.25 -0.30 -20.84
N HIS A 356 -15.99 -0.55 -19.77
CA HIS A 356 -17.21 -1.36 -19.78
C HIS A 356 -18.50 -0.54 -19.71
N GLY A 357 -18.41 0.79 -19.86
CA GLY A 357 -19.55 1.70 -19.85
C GLY A 357 -20.04 2.09 -18.45
N TYR A 358 -19.18 1.95 -17.43
CA TYR A 358 -19.48 2.34 -16.05
C TYR A 358 -18.67 3.57 -15.63
N GLY A 359 -19.31 4.51 -14.96
CA GLY A 359 -18.63 5.51 -14.13
C GLY A 359 -18.44 4.98 -12.72
N VAL A 360 -17.34 5.33 -12.07
CA VAL A 360 -17.08 5.03 -10.65
C VAL A 360 -16.88 6.32 -9.88
N ASN A 361 -17.57 6.45 -8.75
CA ASN A 361 -17.38 7.53 -7.79
C ASN A 361 -16.85 6.95 -6.48
N PHE A 362 -15.96 7.70 -5.83
CA PHE A 362 -15.33 7.27 -4.58
C PHE A 362 -15.93 8.03 -3.39
N HIS A 363 -16.41 7.31 -2.37
CA HIS A 363 -17.06 7.93 -1.21
C HIS A 363 -16.14 8.83 -0.41
N ASP A 364 -16.62 10.04 -0.06
CA ASP A 364 -15.83 11.15 0.49
C ASP A 364 -15.13 10.92 1.84
N THR A 365 -15.47 9.82 2.50
CA THR A 365 -15.03 9.50 3.85
C THR A 365 -13.85 8.52 3.94
N SER A 366 -13.31 8.03 2.82
CA SER A 366 -12.18 7.08 2.82
C SER A 366 -11.13 7.37 1.75
N LEU A 367 -9.85 7.25 2.11
CA LEU A 367 -8.71 7.30 1.19
C LEU A 367 -8.56 5.94 0.49
N GLN A 368 -9.17 5.81 -0.68
CA GLN A 368 -9.36 4.52 -1.37
C GLN A 368 -8.05 3.80 -1.67
N CYS A 369 -7.02 4.54 -2.09
CA CYS A 369 -5.69 4.02 -2.35
C CYS A 369 -4.98 3.46 -1.11
N MET A 370 -5.42 3.83 0.09
CA MET A 370 -4.88 3.35 1.37
C MET A 370 -5.71 2.22 2.00
N GLU A 371 -6.94 1.98 1.53
CA GLU A 371 -7.79 0.91 2.05
C GLU A 371 -7.21 -0.51 1.90
N PRO A 372 -6.41 -0.85 0.86
CA PRO A 372 -5.70 -2.14 0.81
C PRO A 372 -4.84 -2.40 2.04
N PHE A 373 -4.19 -1.35 2.57
CA PHE A 373 -3.30 -1.45 3.72
C PHE A 373 -4.04 -1.64 5.04
N ALA A 374 -5.30 -1.21 5.12
CA ALA A 374 -6.16 -1.40 6.28
C ALA A 374 -6.82 -2.80 6.34
N HIS A 375 -6.69 -3.60 5.27
CA HIS A 375 -7.38 -4.89 5.11
C HIS A 375 -6.41 -5.99 4.67
N PHE A 376 -5.79 -6.65 5.65
CA PHE A 376 -4.73 -7.66 5.44
C PHE A 376 -5.19 -8.96 4.74
N HIS A 377 -6.49 -9.14 4.61
CA HIS A 377 -7.11 -10.27 3.93
C HIS A 377 -8.02 -9.75 2.81
N PHE A 378 -7.77 -10.18 1.58
CA PHE A 378 -8.46 -9.66 0.40
C PHE A 378 -9.99 -9.70 0.48
N PRO A 379 -10.65 -10.76 0.96
CA PRO A 379 -12.11 -10.75 1.15
C PRO A 379 -12.63 -9.60 2.02
N ASN A 380 -11.87 -9.18 3.04
CA ASN A 380 -12.26 -8.02 3.86
C ASN A 380 -12.07 -6.72 3.09
N TYR A 381 -10.99 -6.62 2.31
CA TYR A 381 -10.77 -5.50 1.40
C TYR A 381 -11.89 -5.41 0.36
N LEU A 382 -12.29 -6.51 -0.27
CA LEU A 382 -13.36 -6.54 -1.27
C LEU A 382 -14.70 -6.06 -0.70
N LYS A 383 -15.03 -6.43 0.54
CA LYS A 383 -16.21 -5.92 1.25
C LYS A 383 -16.14 -4.41 1.47
N CYS A 384 -14.99 -3.89 1.88
CA CYS A 384 -14.79 -2.45 2.01
C CYS A 384 -14.88 -1.76 0.64
N TYR A 385 -14.21 -2.33 -0.36
CA TYR A 385 -14.12 -1.84 -1.72
C TYR A 385 -15.50 -1.55 -2.31
N ARG A 386 -16.42 -2.52 -2.23
CA ARG A 386 -17.80 -2.37 -2.70
C ARG A 386 -18.51 -1.23 -1.96
N LYS A 387 -18.45 -1.22 -0.62
CA LYS A 387 -19.12 -0.23 0.24
C LYS A 387 -18.64 1.22 0.05
N THR A 388 -17.42 1.44 -0.45
CA THR A 388 -16.83 2.78 -0.53
C THR A 388 -16.85 3.36 -1.94
N ARG A 389 -17.58 2.74 -2.86
CA ARG A 389 -17.75 3.17 -4.25
C ARG A 389 -19.23 3.23 -4.61
N THR A 390 -19.58 4.13 -5.52
CA THR A 390 -20.85 4.13 -6.24
C THR A 390 -20.58 4.02 -7.73
N PHE A 391 -21.46 3.32 -8.43
CA PHE A 391 -21.30 3.04 -9.86
C PHE A 391 -22.46 3.63 -10.63
N LEU A 392 -22.17 4.22 -11.79
CA LEU A 392 -23.16 4.76 -12.70
C LEU A 392 -23.09 3.98 -14.01
N HIS A 393 -24.21 3.49 -14.50
CA HIS A 393 -24.34 2.91 -15.84
C HIS A 393 -25.41 3.68 -16.62
N GLN A 394 -25.03 4.24 -17.78
CA GLN A 394 -25.93 5.07 -18.59
C GLN A 394 -26.60 6.22 -17.80
N GLY A 395 -25.90 6.75 -16.79
CA GLY A 395 -26.40 7.83 -15.92
C GLY A 395 -27.31 7.38 -14.78
N GLN A 396 -27.58 6.07 -14.63
CA GLN A 396 -28.33 5.49 -13.52
C GLN A 396 -27.40 4.85 -12.51
N GLU A 397 -27.69 4.99 -11.22
CA GLU A 397 -26.93 4.32 -10.16
C GLU A 397 -27.17 2.81 -10.19
N VAL A 398 -26.09 2.04 -10.15
CA VAL A 398 -26.14 0.58 -10.09
C VAL A 398 -26.33 0.16 -8.65
N GLU A 399 -27.46 -0.49 -8.36
CA GLU A 399 -27.75 -1.01 -7.02
C GLU A 399 -26.73 -2.10 -6.64
N GLN A 400 -26.05 -1.93 -5.51
CA GLN A 400 -25.04 -2.88 -5.05
C GLN A 400 -25.64 -3.92 -4.10
N LYS A 401 -25.45 -5.19 -4.43
CA LYS A 401 -25.69 -6.29 -3.49
C LYS A 401 -24.49 -6.42 -2.54
N VAL A 402 -24.55 -5.73 -1.42
CA VAL A 402 -23.55 -5.87 -0.36
C VAL A 402 -23.83 -7.15 0.44
N SER A 403 -23.04 -8.20 0.24
CA SER A 403 -23.08 -9.45 1.03
C SER A 403 -21.94 -9.57 2.04
#